data_AF-A0AAV3UDD5-F1
#
_entry.id   AF-A0AAV3UDD5-F1
#
_cell.length_a   1.000
_cell.length_b   1.000
_cell.length_c   1.000
_cell.angle_alpha   90.00
_cell.angle_beta   90.00
_cell.angle_gamma   90.00
#
_symmetry.space_group_name_H-M   'P 1'
#
loop_
_entity.id
_entity.type
_entity.pdbx_description
1 polymer ?
#
loop_
_entity_poly.entity_id
_entity_poly.type
_entity_poly.pdbx_seq_one_letter_code
_entity_poly.pdbx_strand_id
1 'polypeptide(L)' 'MLSYVHVDFMEKDLFEDVFRDAGEVRSFVTFMDHIILVRILVGEEGLFFTVDPDSDVTTLVEMVEEAIE' A
#
# COMPACT_ATOMS: atom_id res chain seq x y z
N MET A 1 12.84 -9.94 11.64
CA MET A 1 12.02 -9.81 10.42
C MET A 1 10.53 -9.94 10.80
N LEU A 2 10.09 -9.20 11.83
CA LEU A 2 8.76 -9.36 12.45
C LEU A 2 8.22 -8.00 12.98
N SER A 3 8.64 -6.87 12.41
CA SER A 3 8.21 -5.54 12.92
C SER A 3 7.83 -4.49 11.87
N TYR A 4 7.82 -4.82 10.57
CA TYR A 4 7.38 -3.83 9.55
C TYR A 4 5.88 -3.87 9.33
N VAL A 5 5.28 -5.06 9.30
CA VAL A 5 3.82 -5.25 9.17
C VAL A 5 3.04 -4.54 10.28
N HIS A 6 3.52 -4.60 11.52
CA HIS A 6 2.86 -3.94 12.65
C HIS A 6 2.93 -2.39 12.57
N VAL A 7 4.00 -1.86 11.97
CA VAL A 7 4.13 -0.41 11.74
C VAL A 7 3.17 0.03 10.65
N ASP A 8 3.02 -0.76 9.58
CA ASP A 8 2.09 -0.46 8.49
C ASP A 8 0.63 -0.42 8.98
N PHE A 9 0.25 -1.30 9.92
CA PHE A 9 -1.09 -1.25 10.55
C PHE A 9 -1.29 -0.02 11.43
N MET A 10 -0.30 0.34 12.25
CA MET A 10 -0.38 1.56 13.04
C MET A 10 -0.45 2.82 12.17
N GLU A 11 0.28 2.85 11.04
CA GLU A 11 0.22 3.95 10.08
C GLU A 11 -1.13 4.01 9.38
N LYS A 12 -1.69 2.86 8.99
CA LYS A 12 -3.05 2.77 8.42
C LYS A 12 -4.07 3.41 9.35
N ASP A 13 -4.15 2.93 10.59
CA ASP A 13 -5.14 3.42 11.56
C ASP A 13 -4.98 4.93 11.80
N LEU A 14 -3.73 5.40 11.90
CA LEU A 14 -3.44 6.83 12.05
C LEU A 14 -3.95 7.64 10.86
N PHE A 15 -3.71 7.19 9.63
CA PHE A 15 -4.10 7.94 8.43
C PHE A 15 -5.62 7.95 8.24
N GLU A 16 -6.31 6.84 8.52
CA GLU A 16 -7.77 6.80 8.49
C GLU A 16 -8.38 7.73 9.56
N ASP A 17 -7.76 7.82 10.73
CA ASP A 17 -8.18 8.75 11.79
C ASP A 17 -7.95 10.22 11.45
N VAL A 18 -6.84 10.54 10.78
CA VAL A 18 -6.47 11.91 10.38
C VAL A 18 -7.25 12.37 9.15
N PHE A 19 -7.49 11.48 8.19
CA PHE A 19 -8.12 11.76 6.89
C PHE A 19 -9.49 11.07 6.76
N ARG A 20 -10.37 11.27 7.75
CA ARG A 20 -11.66 10.55 7.90
C ARG A 20 -12.57 10.55 6.68
N ASP A 21 -12.53 11.61 5.87
CA ASP A 21 -13.39 11.73 4.67
C ASP A 21 -12.73 11.17 3.40
N ALA A 22 -11.49 10.69 3.47
CA ALA A 22 -10.73 10.16 2.34
C ALA A 22 -10.93 8.65 2.11
N GLY A 23 -11.63 7.96 3.02
CA GLY A 23 -11.84 6.52 2.96
C GLY A 23 -10.72 5.72 3.60
N GLU A 24 -10.61 4.45 3.20
CA GLU A 24 -9.67 3.48 3.78
C GLU A 24 -8.28 3.55 3.12
N VAL A 25 -7.23 3.28 3.89
CA VAL A 25 -5.88 3.16 3.35
C VAL A 25 -5.73 1.79 2.68
N ARG A 26 -5.65 1.81 1.36
CA ARG A 26 -5.50 0.62 0.50
C ARG A 26 -4.04 0.22 0.27
N SER A 27 -3.15 1.20 0.21
CA SER A 27 -1.73 0.95 -0.04
C SER A 27 -0.82 2.08 0.42
N PHE A 28 0.45 1.76 0.62
CA PHE A 28 1.54 2.73 0.77
C PHE A 28 2.48 2.68 -0.41
N VAL A 29 2.81 3.85 -0.94
CA VAL A 29 3.64 3.99 -2.14
C VAL A 29 4.86 4.86 -1.82
N THR A 30 6.05 4.31 -2.07
CA THR A 30 7.32 5.03 -1.91
C THR A 30 7.98 5.19 -3.27
N PHE A 31 8.16 6.44 -3.70
CA PHE A 31 8.89 6.78 -4.93
C PHE A 31 10.38 6.91 -4.65
N MET A 32 11.20 6.28 -5.50
CA MET A 32 12.65 6.35 -5.47
C MET A 32 13.17 6.64 -6.89
N ASP A 33 14.48 6.95 -7.01
CA ASP A 33 15.09 7.35 -8.30
C ASP A 33 14.91 6.35 -9.44
N HIS A 34 14.72 5.06 -9.12
CA HIS A 34 14.71 3.99 -10.11
C HIS A 34 13.56 3.00 -9.97
N ILE A 35 12.80 3.08 -8.88
CA ILE A 35 11.68 2.18 -8.60
C ILE A 35 10.62 2.92 -7.81
N ILE A 36 9.39 2.41 -7.91
CA ILE A 36 8.35 2.65 -6.93
C ILE A 36 8.16 1.38 -6.14
N LEU A 37 8.22 1.47 -4.81
CA LEU A 37 7.83 0.38 -3.92
C LEU A 37 6.34 0.55 -3.57
N VAL A 38 5.54 -0.44 -3.91
CA VAL A 38 4.10 -0.49 -3.59
C VAL A 38 3.88 -1.56 -2.53
N ARG A 39 3.14 -1.18 -1.48
CA ARG A 39 2.75 -2.03 -0.36
C ARG A 39 1.24 -2.03 -0.27
N ILE A 40 0.60 -3.15 -0.62
CA ILE A 40 -0.86 -3.31 -0.56
C ILE A 40 -1.23 -3.98 0.75
N LEU A 41 -2.24 -3.46 1.42
CA LEU A 41 -2.73 -3.97 2.71
C LEU A 41 -3.91 -4.93 2.46
N VAL A 42 -3.75 -6.19 2.84
CA VAL A 42 -4.73 -7.26 2.60
C VAL A 42 -5.05 -7.97 3.91
N GLY A 43 -6.14 -7.57 4.57
CA GLY A 43 -6.48 -8.09 5.90
C GLY A 43 -5.36 -7.82 6.91
N GLU A 44 -4.79 -8.90 7.48
CA GLU A 44 -3.66 -8.84 8.42
C GLU A 44 -2.28 -9.05 7.73
N GLU A 45 -2.27 -9.19 6.41
CA GLU A 45 -1.06 -9.41 5.60
C GLU A 45 -0.79 -8.23 4.66
N GLY A 46 0.45 -8.16 4.17
CA GLY A 46 0.89 -7.12 3.23
C GLY A 46 1.59 -7.71 2.02
N LEU A 47 1.21 -7.27 0.82
CA LEU A 47 1.87 -7.66 -0.43
C LEU A 47 2.80 -6.53 -0.88
N PHE A 48 4.04 -6.88 -1.24
CA PHE A 48 5.09 -5.94 -1.64
C PHE A 48 5.52 -6.22 -3.06
N PHE A 49 5.57 -5.19 -3.90
CA PHE A 49 6.14 -5.26 -5.23
C PHE A 49 6.78 -3.94 -5.64
N THR A 50 7.68 -4.03 -6.62
CA THR A 50 8.36 -2.87 -7.19
C THR A 50 7.97 -2.70 -8.64
N VAL A 51 7.77 -1.47 -9.05
CA VAL A 51 7.39 -1.12 -10.43
C VAL A 51 8.31 -0.03 -10.97
N ASP A 52 8.29 0.13 -12.28
CA ASP A 52 9.01 1.22 -12.94
C ASP A 52 8.42 2.59 -12.54
N PRO A 53 9.23 3.66 -12.37
CA PRO A 53 8.75 4.99 -12.01
C PRO A 53 7.65 5.58 -12.90
N ASP A 54 7.57 5.16 -14.16
CA ASP A 54 6.55 5.64 -15.11
C ASP A 54 5.27 4.76 -15.10
N SER A 55 5.18 3.79 -14.20
CA SER A 55 4.03 2.88 -14.10
C SER A 55 2.81 3.54 -13.48
N ASP A 56 1.62 3.18 -13.97
CA ASP A 56 0.35 3.56 -13.36
C ASP A 56 0.10 2.74 -12.09
N VAL A 57 0.51 3.29 -10.95
CA VAL A 57 0.37 2.63 -9.64
C VAL A 57 -1.10 2.40 -9.28
N THR A 58 -2.02 3.30 -9.66
CA THR A 58 -3.44 3.15 -9.34
C THR A 58 -4.01 1.91 -10.01
N THR A 59 -3.79 1.77 -11.33
CA THR A 59 -4.23 0.59 -12.07
C THR A 59 -3.61 -0.70 -11.49
N LEU A 60 -2.34 -0.66 -11.09
CA LEU A 60 -1.68 -1.84 -10.53
C LEU A 60 -2.25 -2.26 -9.16
N VAL A 61 -2.58 -1.29 -8.30
CA VAL A 61 -3.23 -1.58 -7.01
C VAL A 61 -4.60 -2.20 -7.23
N GLU A 62 -5.41 -1.63 -8.13
CA GLU A 62 -6.74 -2.16 -8.47
C GLU A 62 -6.66 -3.60 -8.99
N MET A 63 -5.76 -3.89 -9.93
CA MET A 63 -5.60 -5.25 -10.46
C MET A 63 -5.15 -6.27 -9.41
N VAL A 64 -4.30 -5.88 -8.46
CA VAL A 64 -3.87 -6.80 -7.40
C VAL A 64 -5.02 -7.09 -6.44
N GLU A 65 -5.79 -6.07 -6.05
CA GLU A 65 -6.99 -6.25 -5.23
C GLU A 65 -8.02 -7.16 -5.91
N GLU A 66 -8.27 -6.98 -7.21
CA GLU A 66 -9.16 -7.87 -7.99
C GLU A 66 -8.66 -9.32 -8.07
N ALA A 67 -7.35 -9.55 -8.00
CA ALA A 67 -6.75 -10.88 -8.13
C ALA A 67 -6.72 -11.68 -6.82
N ILE A 68 -6.91 -11.01 -5.67
CA ILE A 68 -6.83 -11.61 -4.34
C ILE A 68 -8.20 -11.75 -3.65
N GLU A 69 -9.26 -11.16 -4.23
CA GLU A 69 -10.67 -11.45 -3.90
C GLU A 69 -11.15 -12.79 -4.51
#